data_AF-A0A960EWJ4-F1
#
_entry.id   AF-A0A960EWJ4-F1
#
_cell.length_a   1.000
_cell.length_b   1.000
_cell.length_c   1.000
_cell.angle_alpha   90.00
_cell.angle_beta   90.00
_cell.angle_gamma   90.00
#
_symmetry.space_group_name_H-M   'P 1'
#
loop_
_entity.id
_entity.type
_entity.pdbx_description
1 polymer ?
#
loop_
_entity_poly.entity_id
_entity_poly.type
_entity_poly.pdbx_seq_one_letter_code
_entity_poly.pdbx_strand_id
1 'polypeptide(L)'
;MTATITPATRSATASSNGTKSAGKKSIGKKPTAGTARTRRSIRPAAQALLDPYPLWVPETPTLLELAVGVTSATAAALASPLLVGPLTKALSPLGVDPAKLEPTPEEMGDPGWFGPDSVAWRVHTEPAMLIAGIAAFTLQSLHPLAMAGVAEHSAFSEDFLGRTQRTADFVQCVVYGSSIEAAAICRTVRKVHDHVVGVAPDGRPYSANDPELLHWVHVAQYATIGAANRRFGVHPMSRSELDTYIGEVARVGTEIGVLDPPTDWKGLMEGIERHRPNLAIAQYASAGLAFLVRPPFLPDLAQPVWRALWHGAIACLPPSARDLLCLPTPTPQQLAATRVLLRILQAPGGTPPRLLAARKRLGISA
;
A
#
# COMPACT_ATOMS: atom_id res chain seq x y z
N MET A 1 57.56 16.07 -9.95
CA MET A 1 57.70 14.69 -9.46
C MET A 1 56.80 13.80 -10.30
N THR A 2 57.45 13.09 -11.19
CA THR A 2 56.98 12.17 -12.22
C THR A 2 56.56 10.84 -11.61
N ALA A 3 55.53 10.20 -12.19
CA ALA A 3 55.41 8.75 -12.44
C ALA A 3 53.95 8.27 -12.24
N THR A 4 53.36 7.33 -12.98
CA THR A 4 53.59 6.70 -14.29
C THR A 4 52.30 5.90 -14.56
N ILE A 5 51.82 5.91 -15.80
CA ILE A 5 50.73 5.06 -16.32
C ILE A 5 51.35 3.79 -16.89
N THR A 6 50.78 2.59 -16.67
CA THR A 6 50.77 1.51 -17.72
C THR A 6 49.68 0.44 -17.45
N PRO A 7 49.11 -0.19 -18.50
CA PRO A 7 47.85 -0.94 -18.45
C PRO A 7 48.01 -2.46 -18.56
N ALA A 8 46.93 -3.20 -18.28
CA ALA A 8 46.86 -4.65 -18.47
C ALA A 8 46.48 -5.03 -19.92
N THR A 9 47.23 -5.98 -20.45
CA THR A 9 47.28 -6.45 -21.84
C THR A 9 46.25 -7.54 -22.15
N ARG A 10 45.70 -7.49 -23.37
CA ARG A 10 45.09 -8.64 -24.08
C ARG A 10 46.20 -9.61 -24.53
N SER A 11 45.92 -10.90 -24.49
CA SER A 11 46.63 -11.91 -25.28
C SER A 11 45.61 -12.79 -25.99
N ALA A 12 45.71 -12.81 -27.32
CA ALA A 12 45.15 -13.80 -28.21
C ALA A 12 46.34 -14.53 -28.84
N THR A 13 46.28 -15.85 -28.94
CA THR A 13 47.10 -16.64 -29.86
C THR A 13 46.21 -17.58 -30.64
N ALA A 14 46.44 -17.58 -31.95
CA ALA A 14 45.80 -18.38 -32.97
C ALA A 14 46.73 -19.53 -33.40
N SER A 15 46.19 -20.48 -34.17
CA SER A 15 46.80 -21.18 -35.34
C SER A 15 46.40 -22.66 -35.35
N SER A 16 45.46 -23.08 -36.21
CA SER A 16 45.65 -23.70 -37.56
C SER A 16 45.61 -25.23 -37.47
N ASN A 17 45.30 -26.06 -38.48
CA ASN A 17 44.78 -25.99 -39.85
C ASN A 17 44.44 -27.46 -40.21
N GLY A 18 43.50 -27.75 -41.11
CA GLY A 18 43.37 -29.13 -41.62
C GLY A 18 42.11 -29.46 -42.41
N THR A 19 42.12 -29.14 -43.70
CA THR A 19 41.14 -29.47 -44.74
C THR A 19 40.97 -30.98 -45.02
N LYS A 20 39.76 -31.44 -45.40
CA LYS A 20 39.48 -32.14 -46.68
C LYS A 20 38.00 -32.50 -46.88
N SER A 21 37.56 -32.28 -48.11
CA SER A 21 36.24 -32.58 -48.70
C SER A 21 36.11 -34.05 -49.11
N ALA A 22 34.90 -34.63 -49.04
CA ALA A 22 34.31 -35.52 -50.05
C ALA A 22 32.86 -35.88 -49.70
N GLY A 23 31.92 -35.66 -50.62
CA GLY A 23 30.51 -36.00 -50.44
C GLY A 23 30.17 -37.47 -50.64
N LYS A 24 29.00 -37.90 -50.14
CA LYS A 24 28.16 -38.95 -50.75
C LYS A 24 26.76 -39.03 -50.11
N LYS A 25 25.77 -38.86 -50.99
CA LYS A 25 24.45 -39.53 -51.11
C LYS A 25 23.49 -39.58 -49.91
N SER A 26 22.37 -38.88 -50.14
CA SER A 26 21.03 -39.08 -49.59
C SER A 26 20.59 -40.54 -49.43
N ILE A 27 20.12 -40.89 -48.23
CA ILE A 27 19.14 -41.95 -47.97
C ILE A 27 18.13 -41.38 -46.98
N GLY A 28 16.86 -41.34 -47.38
CA GLY A 28 15.77 -40.70 -46.64
C GLY A 28 15.53 -41.32 -45.26
N LYS A 29 15.36 -40.45 -44.26
CA LYS A 29 14.83 -40.80 -42.93
C LYS A 29 13.42 -40.22 -42.81
N LYS A 30 12.46 -41.12 -42.54
CA LYS A 30 11.06 -40.80 -42.20
C LYS A 30 11.01 -39.72 -41.11
N PRO A 31 9.99 -38.82 -41.11
CA PRO A 31 9.80 -37.90 -40.00
C PRO A 31 9.45 -38.69 -38.74
N THR A 32 10.34 -38.66 -37.75
CA THR A 32 10.04 -39.14 -36.40
C THR A 32 8.97 -38.24 -35.81
N ALA A 33 7.86 -38.85 -35.38
CA ALA A 33 6.78 -38.20 -34.65
C ALA A 33 7.36 -37.27 -33.57
N GLY A 34 7.03 -35.99 -33.67
CA GLY A 34 7.40 -35.01 -32.66
C GLY A 34 6.89 -35.48 -31.30
N THR A 35 7.80 -35.63 -30.36
CA THR A 35 7.50 -35.86 -28.95
C THR A 35 6.51 -34.79 -28.51
N ALA A 36 5.26 -35.20 -28.26
CA ALA A 36 4.28 -34.35 -27.62
C ALA A 36 4.93 -33.83 -26.34
N ARG A 37 5.16 -32.52 -26.29
CA ARG A 37 5.74 -31.83 -25.14
C ARG A 37 4.75 -32.05 -24.00
N THR A 38 4.98 -33.06 -23.17
CA THR A 38 4.21 -33.34 -21.97
C THR A 38 4.16 -32.03 -21.20
N ARG A 39 2.97 -31.40 -21.13
CA ARG A 39 2.73 -30.32 -20.18
C ARG A 39 3.10 -30.92 -18.84
N ARG A 40 4.25 -30.50 -18.28
CA ARG A 40 4.65 -30.90 -16.93
C ARG A 40 3.48 -30.50 -16.04
N SER A 41 2.73 -31.49 -15.55
CA SER A 41 1.63 -31.22 -14.62
C SER A 41 2.26 -30.54 -13.41
N ILE A 42 1.86 -29.30 -13.17
CA ILE A 42 2.28 -28.60 -11.98
C ILE A 42 1.75 -29.42 -10.80
N ARG A 43 2.59 -29.70 -9.81
CA ARG A 43 2.18 -30.46 -8.62
C ARG A 43 0.96 -29.75 -8.00
N PRO A 44 -0.04 -30.45 -7.42
CA PRO A 44 -1.24 -29.83 -6.85
C PRO A 44 -0.95 -28.68 -5.87
N ALA A 45 0.12 -28.78 -5.07
CA ALA A 45 0.55 -27.70 -4.17
C ALA A 45 1.06 -26.44 -4.90
N ALA A 46 1.68 -26.60 -6.07
CA ALA A 46 2.09 -25.49 -6.92
C ALA A 46 0.94 -25.00 -7.84
N GLN A 47 -0.06 -25.84 -8.11
CA GLN A 47 -1.32 -25.48 -8.79
C GLN A 47 -2.16 -24.57 -7.88
N ALA A 48 -2.24 -24.86 -6.58
CA ALA A 48 -2.94 -24.03 -5.59
C ALA A 48 -2.34 -22.61 -5.44
N LEU A 49 -1.06 -22.42 -5.77
CA LEU A 49 -0.43 -21.10 -5.86
C LEU A 49 -0.79 -20.36 -7.15
N LEU A 50 -1.43 -21.01 -8.12
CA LEU A 50 -1.86 -20.45 -9.40
C LEU A 50 -3.37 -20.28 -9.50
N ASP A 51 -4.15 -21.08 -8.77
CA ASP A 51 -5.61 -20.98 -8.74
C ASP A 51 -6.06 -19.60 -8.21
N PRO A 52 -7.05 -18.96 -8.85
CA PRO A 52 -7.52 -17.65 -8.43
C PRO A 52 -8.16 -17.75 -7.05
N TYR A 53 -7.82 -16.80 -6.17
CA TYR A 53 -8.47 -16.71 -4.87
C TYR A 53 -9.96 -16.35 -5.06
N PRO A 54 -10.87 -16.89 -4.22
CA PRO A 54 -12.26 -16.45 -4.23
C PRO A 54 -12.33 -14.95 -3.92
N LEU A 55 -13.39 -14.29 -4.41
CA LEU A 55 -13.61 -12.86 -4.14
C LEU A 55 -13.58 -12.61 -2.62
N TRP A 56 -12.52 -11.94 -2.17
CA TRP A 56 -12.35 -11.61 -0.77
C TRP A 56 -13.14 -10.36 -0.43
N VAL A 57 -13.95 -10.47 0.61
CA VAL A 57 -14.71 -9.37 1.19
C VAL A 57 -14.34 -9.35 2.68
N PRO A 58 -13.70 -8.28 3.19
CA PRO A 58 -13.26 -8.20 4.58
C PRO A 58 -14.39 -8.54 5.56
N GLU A 59 -14.09 -9.11 6.72
CA GLU A 59 -15.15 -9.40 7.69
C GLU A 59 -15.44 -8.18 8.56
N THR A 60 -16.69 -8.04 8.97
CA THR A 60 -17.03 -7.20 10.12
C THR A 60 -16.66 -7.93 11.41
N PRO A 61 -16.54 -7.22 12.54
CA PRO A 61 -16.17 -7.84 13.80
C PRO A 61 -17.16 -8.91 14.24
N THR A 62 -16.64 -10.03 14.75
CA THR A 62 -17.49 -11.07 15.33
C THR A 62 -17.96 -10.66 16.73
N LEU A 63 -19.07 -11.26 17.20
CA LEU A 63 -19.56 -11.03 18.57
C LEU A 63 -18.50 -11.38 19.63
N LEU A 64 -17.70 -12.43 19.38
CA LEU A 64 -16.62 -12.84 20.27
C LEU A 64 -15.56 -11.75 20.42
N GLU A 65 -15.13 -11.14 19.32
CA GLU A 65 -14.14 -10.05 19.35
C GLU A 65 -14.68 -8.81 20.06
N LEU A 66 -15.96 -8.52 19.91
CA LEU A 66 -16.61 -7.43 20.62
C LEU A 66 -16.69 -7.72 22.13
N ALA A 67 -17.04 -8.95 22.51
CA ALA A 67 -17.17 -9.37 23.91
C ALA A 67 -15.82 -9.42 24.64
N VAL A 68 -14.76 -9.96 24.03
CA VAL A 68 -13.40 -9.99 24.59
C VAL A 68 -12.84 -8.57 24.78
N GLY A 69 -13.27 -7.60 23.98
CA GLY A 69 -12.89 -6.21 24.11
C GLY A 69 -13.48 -5.51 25.35
N VAL A 70 -14.66 -5.92 25.82
CA VAL A 70 -15.35 -5.27 26.96
C VAL A 70 -14.67 -5.56 28.30
N THR A 71 -14.14 -6.78 28.49
CA THR A 71 -13.45 -7.17 29.73
C THR A 71 -12.06 -6.55 29.87
N SER A 72 -11.45 -6.10 28.77
CA SER A 72 -10.10 -5.51 28.74
C SER A 72 -10.09 -3.97 28.75
N ALA A 73 -11.22 -3.32 28.40
CA ALA A 73 -11.30 -1.88 28.18
C ALA A 73 -11.27 -1.04 29.47
N THR A 74 -11.76 -1.56 30.60
CA THR A 74 -11.85 -0.82 31.87
C THR A 74 -10.48 -0.56 32.52
N ALA A 75 -9.53 -1.49 32.38
CA ALA A 75 -8.16 -1.30 32.88
C ALA A 75 -7.28 -0.48 31.90
N ALA A 76 -7.49 -0.62 30.59
CA ALA A 76 -6.71 0.08 29.56
C ALA A 76 -7.04 1.58 29.45
N ALA A 77 -8.29 1.97 29.69
CA ALA A 77 -8.71 3.38 29.66
C ALA A 77 -8.00 4.24 30.74
N LEU A 78 -7.69 3.66 31.91
CA LEU A 78 -7.01 4.36 33.01
C LEU A 78 -5.50 4.53 32.76
N ALA A 79 -4.87 3.67 31.95
CA ALA A 79 -3.46 3.75 31.58
C ALA A 79 -3.19 4.48 30.25
N SER A 80 -4.25 4.96 29.59
CA SER A 80 -4.25 5.51 28.23
C SER A 80 -3.16 6.58 27.96
N PRO A 81 -2.96 7.61 28.81
CA PRO A 81 -1.95 8.65 28.53
C PRO A 81 -0.51 8.12 28.55
N LEU A 82 -0.22 7.13 29.41
CA LEU A 82 1.11 6.54 29.56
C LEU A 82 1.44 5.57 28.42
N LEU A 83 0.42 4.89 27.87
CA LEU A 83 0.58 3.93 26.78
C LEU A 83 0.60 4.60 25.40
N VAL A 84 -0.26 5.60 25.19
CA VAL A 84 -0.45 6.24 23.88
C VAL A 84 0.44 7.47 23.69
N GLY A 85 0.78 8.19 24.77
CA GLY A 85 1.58 9.41 24.71
C GLY A 85 2.90 9.28 23.93
N PRO A 86 3.72 8.23 24.16
CA PRO A 86 4.94 8.01 23.40
C PRO A 86 4.70 7.81 21.90
N LEU A 87 3.64 7.08 21.51
CA LEU A 87 3.28 6.88 20.11
C LEU A 87 2.78 8.19 19.48
N THR A 88 1.89 8.92 20.15
CA THR A 88 1.37 10.21 19.66
C THR A 88 2.50 11.22 19.48
N LYS A 89 3.47 11.26 20.41
CA LYS A 89 4.65 12.12 20.28
C LYS A 89 5.55 11.69 19.11
N ALA A 90 5.74 10.39 18.89
CA ALA A 90 6.52 9.89 17.76
C ALA A 90 5.84 10.18 16.41
N LEU A 91 4.50 10.21 16.37
CA LEU A 91 3.71 10.48 15.18
C LEU A 91 3.31 11.95 15.01
N SER A 92 3.62 12.83 15.98
CA SER A 92 3.25 14.25 15.93
C SER A 92 3.78 15.00 14.71
N PRO A 93 4.92 14.63 14.07
CA PRO A 93 5.34 15.26 12.81
C PRO A 93 4.36 15.05 11.66
N LEU A 94 3.40 14.10 11.74
CA LEU A 94 2.42 13.85 10.67
C LEU A 94 1.32 14.93 10.56
N GLY A 95 1.34 15.98 11.39
CA GLY A 95 0.33 17.04 11.39
C GLY A 95 0.55 18.12 10.31
N VAL A 96 -0.54 18.63 9.74
CA VAL A 96 -0.51 19.84 8.89
C VAL A 96 -0.72 21.07 9.77
N ASP A 97 0.05 22.14 9.50
CA ASP A 97 -0.17 23.46 10.10
C ASP A 97 -1.57 23.98 9.76
N PRO A 98 -2.49 24.13 10.73
CA PRO A 98 -3.85 24.60 10.49
C PRO A 98 -3.90 25.98 9.83
N ALA A 99 -2.91 26.84 10.07
CA ALA A 99 -2.87 28.18 9.48
C ALA A 99 -2.71 28.15 7.95
N LYS A 100 -2.18 27.04 7.39
CA LYS A 100 -2.02 26.84 5.94
C LYS A 100 -3.26 26.26 5.27
N LEU A 101 -4.33 26.00 6.03
CA LEU A 101 -5.56 25.34 5.56
C LEU A 101 -6.76 26.30 5.52
N GLU A 102 -6.52 27.61 5.67
CA GLU A 102 -7.57 28.61 5.60
C GLU A 102 -8.16 28.70 4.19
N PRO A 103 -9.49 28.50 4.00
CA PRO A 103 -10.10 28.55 2.68
C PRO A 103 -9.98 29.93 2.05
N THR A 104 -9.65 29.98 0.76
CA THR A 104 -9.66 31.22 -0.01
C THR A 104 -11.09 31.64 -0.40
N PRO A 105 -11.34 32.92 -0.72
CA PRO A 105 -12.67 33.37 -1.16
C PRO A 105 -13.23 32.59 -2.36
N GLU A 106 -12.36 32.15 -3.27
CA GLU A 106 -12.74 31.39 -4.47
C GLU A 106 -13.16 29.95 -4.15
N GLU A 107 -12.76 29.42 -3.00
CA GLU A 107 -13.07 28.06 -2.56
C GLU A 107 -14.31 28.00 -1.67
N MET A 108 -14.82 29.14 -1.21
CA MET A 108 -15.98 29.18 -0.33
C MET A 108 -17.21 28.55 -1.00
N GLY A 109 -17.82 27.58 -0.30
CA GLY A 109 -18.95 26.80 -0.81
C GLY A 109 -18.58 25.60 -1.69
N ASP A 110 -17.30 25.38 -2.03
CA ASP A 110 -16.85 24.21 -2.79
C ASP A 110 -16.88 22.93 -1.91
N PRO A 111 -17.69 21.91 -2.23
CA PRO A 111 -17.73 20.64 -1.48
C PRO A 111 -16.47 19.79 -1.67
N GLY A 112 -15.60 20.13 -2.61
CA GLY A 112 -14.52 19.25 -3.04
C GLY A 112 -15.06 18.10 -3.89
N TRP A 113 -14.25 17.05 -4.04
CA TRP A 113 -14.61 15.91 -4.91
C TRP A 113 -15.67 14.97 -4.34
N PHE A 114 -15.87 14.98 -3.03
CA PHE A 114 -16.72 14.01 -2.34
C PHE A 114 -17.82 14.67 -1.50
N GLY A 115 -17.48 15.66 -0.67
CA GLY A 115 -18.43 16.37 0.19
C GLY A 115 -18.88 15.57 1.44
N PRO A 116 -19.65 16.23 2.33
CA PRO A 116 -19.97 15.73 3.68
C PRO A 116 -20.84 14.47 3.72
N ASP A 117 -21.64 14.22 2.68
CA ASP A 117 -22.53 13.06 2.62
C ASP A 117 -21.87 11.81 2.02
N SER A 118 -20.60 11.92 1.59
CA SER A 118 -19.86 10.82 0.97
C SER A 118 -19.42 9.76 1.98
N VAL A 119 -19.29 8.52 1.48
CA VAL A 119 -18.67 7.44 2.26
C VAL A 119 -17.20 7.75 2.51
N ALA A 120 -16.52 8.37 1.54
CA ALA A 120 -15.12 8.79 1.64
C ALA A 120 -14.87 9.73 2.82
N TRP A 121 -15.68 10.76 3.05
CA TRP A 121 -15.55 11.62 4.23
C TRP A 121 -15.66 10.81 5.51
N ARG A 122 -16.72 10.00 5.64
CA ARG A 122 -16.95 9.22 6.87
C ARG A 122 -15.78 8.28 7.17
N VAL A 123 -15.35 7.48 6.20
CA VAL A 123 -14.30 6.47 6.37
C VAL A 123 -12.97 7.09 6.74
N HIS A 124 -12.58 8.21 6.10
CA HIS A 124 -11.28 8.82 6.29
C HIS A 124 -11.16 9.66 7.58
N THR A 125 -12.24 9.79 8.36
CA THR A 125 -12.18 10.37 9.72
C THR A 125 -11.83 9.36 10.81
N GLU A 126 -12.01 8.06 10.53
CA GLU A 126 -11.89 7.05 11.56
C GLU A 126 -10.43 6.70 11.86
N PRO A 127 -10.04 6.46 13.13
CA PRO A 127 -8.68 6.04 13.46
C PRO A 127 -8.24 4.70 12.84
N ALA A 128 -9.19 3.93 12.28
CA ALA A 128 -8.87 2.80 11.42
C ALA A 128 -7.95 3.18 10.23
N MET A 129 -7.88 4.45 9.84
CA MET A 129 -6.92 4.96 8.86
C MET A 129 -5.45 4.70 9.23
N LEU A 130 -5.11 4.64 10.52
CA LEU A 130 -3.75 4.27 10.97
C LEU A 130 -3.42 2.82 10.57
N ILE A 131 -4.38 1.91 10.78
CA ILE A 131 -4.25 0.51 10.37
C ILE A 131 -4.21 0.42 8.84
N ALA A 132 -5.08 1.17 8.16
CA ALA A 132 -5.13 1.21 6.70
C ALA A 132 -3.79 1.62 6.09
N GLY A 133 -3.12 2.63 6.65
CA GLY A 133 -1.81 3.08 6.17
C GLY A 133 -0.70 2.03 6.32
N ILE A 134 -0.65 1.35 7.48
CA ILE A 134 0.32 0.26 7.71
C ILE A 134 0.04 -0.91 6.75
N ALA A 135 -1.23 -1.29 6.60
CA ALA A 135 -1.63 -2.35 5.68
C ALA A 135 -1.38 -1.97 4.21
N ALA A 136 -1.65 -0.73 3.82
CA ALA A 136 -1.42 -0.22 2.47
C ALA A 136 0.05 -0.32 2.10
N PHE A 137 0.95 0.16 2.97
CA PHE A 137 2.38 0.06 2.74
C PHE A 137 2.84 -1.40 2.68
N THR A 138 2.34 -2.25 3.58
CA THR A 138 2.62 -3.70 3.58
C THR A 138 2.22 -4.36 2.27
N LEU A 139 0.99 -4.10 1.80
CA LEU A 139 0.48 -4.65 0.56
C LEU A 139 1.27 -4.11 -0.64
N GLN A 140 1.42 -2.79 -0.75
CA GLN A 140 2.16 -2.15 -1.85
C GLN A 140 3.60 -2.66 -1.96
N SER A 141 4.23 -3.02 -0.83
CA SER A 141 5.60 -3.53 -0.81
C SER A 141 5.82 -4.81 -1.62
N LEU A 142 4.76 -5.56 -1.91
CA LEU A 142 4.83 -6.77 -2.72
C LEU A 142 5.20 -6.51 -4.18
N HIS A 143 5.08 -5.30 -4.71
CA HIS A 143 5.45 -5.03 -6.10
C HIS A 143 6.92 -4.57 -6.21
N PRO A 144 7.83 -5.36 -6.82
CA PRO A 144 9.26 -5.06 -6.83
C PRO A 144 9.61 -3.71 -7.48
N LEU A 145 8.97 -3.36 -8.60
CA LEU A 145 9.23 -2.09 -9.30
C LEU A 145 8.75 -0.87 -8.52
N ALA A 146 7.57 -0.93 -7.90
CA ALA A 146 7.10 0.13 -7.01
C ALA A 146 8.09 0.34 -5.87
N MET A 147 8.58 -0.74 -5.26
CA MET A 147 9.55 -0.66 -4.18
C MET A 147 10.96 -0.22 -4.61
N ALA A 148 11.37 -0.47 -5.85
CA ALA A 148 12.60 0.11 -6.40
C ALA A 148 12.50 1.64 -6.47
N GLY A 149 11.37 2.17 -6.97
CA GLY A 149 11.10 3.61 -6.93
C GLY A 149 11.10 4.19 -5.52
N VAL A 150 10.55 3.47 -4.54
CA VAL A 150 10.62 3.87 -3.12
C VAL A 150 12.06 3.91 -2.63
N ALA A 151 12.82 2.84 -2.85
CA ALA A 151 14.16 2.70 -2.28
C ALA A 151 15.18 3.67 -2.89
N GLU A 152 15.10 3.92 -4.19
CA GLU A 152 16.09 4.72 -4.92
C GLU A 152 15.78 6.22 -4.92
N HIS A 153 14.50 6.60 -4.80
CA HIS A 153 14.06 7.99 -4.96
C HIS A 153 13.41 8.57 -3.71
N SER A 154 13.52 7.88 -2.56
CA SER A 154 13.06 8.44 -1.31
C SER A 154 14.00 8.18 -0.16
N ALA A 155 14.04 9.15 0.75
CA ALA A 155 14.62 9.00 2.07
C ALA A 155 13.75 8.06 2.94
N PHE A 156 13.30 6.90 2.45
CA PHE A 156 12.40 6.01 3.20
C PHE A 156 13.00 5.58 4.54
N SER A 157 14.28 5.21 4.56
CA SER A 157 14.99 4.82 5.79
C SER A 157 15.43 6.00 6.65
N GLU A 158 15.63 7.18 6.04
CA GLU A 158 16.18 8.38 6.71
C GLU A 158 15.09 9.35 7.21
N ASP A 159 13.96 9.44 6.50
CA ASP A 159 12.79 10.31 6.73
C ASP A 159 11.47 9.54 6.53
N PHE A 160 11.31 8.42 7.23
CA PHE A 160 10.07 7.62 7.16
C PHE A 160 8.82 8.42 7.55
N LEU A 161 8.93 9.22 8.62
CA LEU A 161 7.80 10.00 9.15
C LEU A 161 7.42 11.15 8.21
N GLY A 162 8.39 11.91 7.68
CA GLY A 162 8.09 12.97 6.71
C GLY A 162 7.54 12.40 5.40
N ARG A 163 8.00 11.23 4.94
CA ARG A 163 7.37 10.55 3.79
C ARG A 163 5.93 10.15 4.09
N THR A 164 5.68 9.57 5.26
CA THR A 164 4.33 9.17 5.68
C THR A 164 3.41 10.38 5.79
N GLN A 165 3.91 11.52 6.28
CA GLN A 165 3.18 12.79 6.33
C GLN A 165 2.78 13.25 4.93
N ARG A 166 3.70 13.28 3.97
CA ARG A 166 3.40 13.70 2.58
C ARG A 166 2.30 12.86 1.93
N THR A 167 2.28 11.56 2.20
CA THR A 167 1.20 10.68 1.73
C THR A 167 -0.12 10.96 2.46
N ALA A 168 -0.08 11.16 3.78
CA ALA A 168 -1.27 11.50 4.56
C ALA A 168 -1.87 12.84 4.09
N ASP A 169 -1.02 13.84 3.82
CA ASP A 169 -1.42 15.14 3.30
C ASP A 169 -2.08 15.02 1.93
N PHE A 170 -1.53 14.20 1.03
CA PHE A 170 -2.16 13.90 -0.25
C PHE A 170 -3.56 13.30 -0.05
N VAL A 171 -3.67 12.23 0.75
CA VAL A 171 -4.95 11.53 0.97
C VAL A 171 -5.99 12.47 1.59
N GLN A 172 -5.61 13.25 2.61
CA GLN A 172 -6.51 14.19 3.27
C GLN A 172 -6.87 15.37 2.35
N CYS A 173 -5.96 15.82 1.48
CA CYS A 173 -6.22 16.88 0.51
C CYS A 173 -7.23 16.43 -0.56
N VAL A 174 -7.07 15.24 -1.15
CA VAL A 174 -8.03 14.77 -2.16
C VAL A 174 -9.42 14.53 -1.57
N VAL A 175 -9.51 14.12 -0.30
CA VAL A 175 -10.80 13.84 0.36
C VAL A 175 -11.50 15.10 0.87
N TYR A 176 -10.78 15.99 1.56
CA TYR A 176 -11.36 17.14 2.27
C TYR A 176 -11.02 18.50 1.63
N GLY A 177 -10.03 18.58 0.75
CA GLY A 177 -9.66 19.82 0.08
C GLY A 177 -10.75 20.34 -0.86
N SER A 178 -10.59 21.58 -1.31
CA SER A 178 -11.41 22.11 -2.42
C SER A 178 -11.17 21.30 -3.69
N SER A 179 -12.06 21.43 -4.67
CA SER A 179 -11.87 20.81 -5.98
C SER A 179 -10.59 21.31 -6.66
N ILE A 180 -10.20 22.57 -6.38
CA ILE A 180 -8.97 23.21 -6.86
C ILE A 180 -7.75 22.58 -6.19
N GLU A 181 -7.74 22.47 -4.86
CA GLU A 181 -6.66 21.84 -4.09
C GLU A 181 -6.43 20.39 -4.50
N ALA A 182 -7.52 19.60 -4.56
CA ALA A 182 -7.46 18.18 -4.92
C ALA A 182 -6.88 17.97 -6.32
N ALA A 183 -7.29 18.79 -7.30
CA ALA A 183 -6.72 18.72 -8.65
C ALA A 183 -5.25 19.19 -8.68
N ALA A 184 -4.89 20.22 -7.89
CA ALA A 184 -3.53 20.74 -7.82
C ALA A 184 -2.56 19.74 -7.18
N ILE A 185 -2.96 19.05 -6.12
CA ILE A 185 -2.09 18.07 -5.48
C ILE A 185 -1.87 16.85 -6.39
N CYS A 186 -2.89 16.38 -7.12
CA CYS A 186 -2.74 15.32 -8.11
C CYS A 186 -1.78 15.72 -9.24
N ARG A 187 -1.88 16.95 -9.78
CA ARG A 187 -0.89 17.48 -10.75
C ARG A 187 0.52 17.50 -10.19
N THR A 188 0.67 17.91 -8.93
CA THR A 188 1.97 18.00 -8.24
C THR A 188 2.59 16.62 -8.09
N VAL A 189 1.83 15.62 -7.65
CA VAL A 189 2.30 14.23 -7.51
C VAL A 189 2.76 13.68 -8.85
N ARG A 190 1.98 13.84 -9.93
CA ARG A 190 2.39 13.39 -11.27
C ARG A 190 3.70 14.02 -11.71
N LYS A 191 3.89 15.33 -11.46
CA LYS A 191 5.13 16.03 -11.80
C LYS A 191 6.32 15.54 -10.98
N VAL A 192 6.13 15.21 -9.69
CA VAL A 192 7.18 14.58 -8.88
C VAL A 192 7.53 13.19 -9.43
N HIS A 193 6.51 12.41 -9.82
CA HIS A 193 6.68 11.07 -10.39
C HIS A 193 7.40 11.07 -11.75
N ASP A 194 7.39 12.16 -12.52
CA ASP A 194 8.18 12.29 -13.76
C ASP A 194 9.67 12.09 -13.52
N HIS A 195 10.15 12.35 -12.30
CA HIS A 195 11.54 12.20 -11.89
C HIS A 195 11.82 10.88 -11.17
N VAL A 196 10.81 10.06 -10.90
CA VAL A 196 10.96 8.76 -10.24
C VAL A 196 10.98 7.68 -11.32
N VAL A 197 12.15 7.54 -11.94
CA VAL A 197 12.41 6.60 -13.03
C VAL A 197 13.73 5.90 -12.78
N GLY A 198 13.84 4.62 -13.16
CA GLY A 198 15.06 3.87 -12.92
C GLY A 198 15.02 2.47 -13.49
N VAL A 199 15.97 1.65 -13.04
CA VAL A 199 16.07 0.23 -13.39
C VAL A 199 16.20 -0.56 -12.10
N ALA A 200 15.25 -1.45 -11.86
CA ALA A 200 15.22 -2.27 -10.67
C ALA A 200 16.40 -3.28 -10.65
N PRO A 201 16.74 -3.86 -9.48
CA PRO A 201 17.84 -4.83 -9.35
C PRO A 201 17.73 -6.06 -10.26
N ASP A 202 16.53 -6.40 -10.73
CA ASP A 202 16.28 -7.49 -11.67
C ASP A 202 16.41 -7.08 -13.15
N GLY A 203 16.84 -5.85 -13.42
CA GLY A 203 17.09 -5.30 -14.76
C GLY A 203 15.87 -4.70 -15.45
N ARG A 204 14.67 -4.77 -14.85
CA ARG A 204 13.46 -4.17 -15.44
C ARG A 204 13.44 -2.65 -15.22
N PRO A 205 13.11 -1.86 -16.24
CA PRO A 205 12.89 -0.42 -16.05
C PRO A 205 11.61 -0.18 -15.22
N TYR A 206 11.56 0.94 -14.52
CA TYR A 206 10.37 1.40 -13.83
C TYR A 206 10.17 2.91 -14.00
N SER A 207 8.92 3.35 -13.94
CA SER A 207 8.52 4.75 -13.84
C SER A 207 7.36 4.85 -12.86
N ALA A 208 7.37 5.81 -11.92
CA ALA A 208 6.25 6.01 -11.01
C ALA A 208 4.96 6.48 -11.69
N ASN A 209 5.06 6.98 -12.94
CA ASN A 209 3.91 7.31 -13.78
C ASN A 209 3.51 6.18 -14.74
N ASP A 210 4.11 4.98 -14.61
CA ASP A 210 3.62 3.78 -15.30
C ASP A 210 2.17 3.49 -14.87
N PRO A 211 1.20 3.45 -15.80
CA PRO A 211 -0.21 3.18 -15.49
C PRO A 211 -0.45 1.90 -14.70
N GLU A 212 0.35 0.85 -14.92
CA GLU A 212 0.21 -0.43 -14.20
C GLU A 212 0.68 -0.30 -12.74
N LEU A 213 1.75 0.45 -12.50
CA LEU A 213 2.23 0.72 -11.13
C LEU A 213 1.30 1.66 -10.39
N LEU A 214 0.77 2.69 -11.06
CA LEU A 214 -0.26 3.56 -10.50
C LEU A 214 -1.52 2.77 -10.14
N HIS A 215 -1.98 1.89 -11.03
CA HIS A 215 -3.11 1.02 -10.76
C HIS A 215 -2.84 0.12 -9.54
N TRP A 216 -1.66 -0.52 -9.45
CA TRP A 216 -1.30 -1.34 -8.30
C TRP A 216 -1.38 -0.56 -6.97
N VAL A 217 -0.74 0.61 -6.91
CA VAL A 217 -0.75 1.45 -5.71
C VAL A 217 -2.18 1.86 -5.35
N HIS A 218 -2.99 2.22 -6.34
CA HIS A 218 -4.39 2.60 -6.17
C HIS A 218 -5.22 1.45 -5.57
N VAL A 219 -5.23 0.26 -6.18
CA VAL A 219 -6.03 -0.86 -5.69
C VAL A 219 -5.54 -1.35 -4.32
N ALA A 220 -4.22 -1.37 -4.08
CA ALA A 220 -3.67 -1.74 -2.79
C ALA A 220 -4.08 -0.77 -1.68
N GLN A 221 -4.03 0.55 -1.96
CA GLN A 221 -4.42 1.59 -1.01
C GLN A 221 -5.89 1.49 -0.61
N TYR A 222 -6.80 1.40 -1.58
CA TYR A 222 -8.24 1.43 -1.29
C TYR A 222 -8.77 0.09 -0.79
N ALA A 223 -8.13 -1.03 -1.14
CA ALA A 223 -8.43 -2.34 -0.54
C ALA A 223 -8.19 -2.32 0.97
N THR A 224 -7.05 -1.79 1.41
CA THR A 224 -6.68 -1.80 2.83
C THR A 224 -7.45 -0.76 3.63
N ILE A 225 -7.85 0.37 3.05
CA ILE A 225 -8.78 1.31 3.71
C ILE A 225 -10.16 0.67 3.89
N GLY A 226 -10.72 0.07 2.84
CA GLY A 226 -12.01 -0.61 2.92
C GLY A 226 -12.00 -1.77 3.93
N ALA A 227 -10.91 -2.53 3.97
CA ALA A 227 -10.71 -3.59 4.95
C ALA A 227 -10.58 -3.06 6.38
N ALA A 228 -9.80 -1.99 6.60
CA ALA A 228 -9.62 -1.41 7.92
C ALA A 228 -10.93 -0.82 8.48
N ASN A 229 -11.71 -0.10 7.67
CA ASN A 229 -13.02 0.40 8.12
C ASN A 229 -13.96 -0.76 8.45
N ARG A 230 -14.07 -1.78 7.59
CA ARG A 230 -14.98 -2.90 7.89
C ARG A 230 -14.56 -3.70 9.11
N ARG A 231 -13.25 -3.83 9.32
CA ARG A 231 -12.71 -4.62 10.42
C ARG A 231 -12.65 -3.87 11.74
N PHE A 232 -12.46 -2.54 11.73
CA PHE A 232 -12.13 -1.74 12.91
C PHE A 232 -12.88 -0.40 13.03
N GLY A 233 -13.62 0.00 12.01
CA GLY A 233 -14.40 1.21 12.01
C GLY A 233 -15.48 1.24 13.09
N VAL A 234 -15.87 2.46 13.46
CA VAL A 234 -17.00 2.68 14.38
C VAL A 234 -18.30 2.35 13.65
N HIS A 235 -18.35 2.74 12.38
CA HIS A 235 -19.44 2.45 11.46
C HIS A 235 -18.89 1.63 10.28
N PRO A 236 -18.71 0.30 10.45
CA PRO A 236 -18.25 -0.57 9.38
C PRO A 236 -19.14 -0.44 8.14
N MET A 237 -18.52 -0.22 6.98
CA MET A 237 -19.24 -0.21 5.71
C MET A 237 -19.98 -1.54 5.48
N SER A 238 -21.24 -1.41 5.07
CA SER A 238 -21.98 -2.48 4.41
C SER A 238 -21.32 -2.86 3.08
N ARG A 239 -21.78 -3.97 2.48
CA ARG A 239 -21.27 -4.40 1.16
C ARG A 239 -21.55 -3.37 0.07
N SER A 240 -22.75 -2.78 0.06
CA SER A 240 -23.10 -1.73 -0.89
C SER A 240 -22.29 -0.46 -0.68
N GLU A 241 -22.00 -0.09 0.56
CA GLU A 241 -21.16 1.08 0.85
C GLU A 241 -19.70 0.87 0.45
N LEU A 242 -19.19 -0.37 0.42
CA LEU A 242 -17.89 -0.65 -0.19
C LEU A 242 -17.90 -0.29 -1.67
N ASP A 243 -18.92 -0.74 -2.42
CA ASP A 243 -19.02 -0.44 -3.84
C ASP A 243 -19.16 1.07 -4.07
N THR A 244 -20.00 1.75 -3.28
CA THR A 244 -20.10 3.22 -3.30
C THR A 244 -18.75 3.88 -3.02
N TYR A 245 -18.05 3.47 -1.97
CA TYR A 245 -16.75 4.02 -1.61
C TYR A 245 -15.71 3.84 -2.72
N ILE A 246 -15.64 2.66 -3.34
CA ILE A 246 -14.72 2.43 -4.45
C ILE A 246 -15.12 3.25 -5.69
N GLY A 247 -16.41 3.36 -5.99
CA GLY A 247 -16.91 4.22 -7.05
C GLY A 247 -16.56 5.70 -6.83
N GLU A 248 -16.68 6.19 -5.60
CA GLU A 248 -16.25 7.54 -5.22
C GLU A 248 -14.75 7.71 -5.47
N VAL A 249 -13.91 6.86 -4.89
CA VAL A 249 -12.45 7.04 -4.91
C VAL A 249 -11.79 6.72 -6.25
N ALA A 250 -12.51 6.08 -7.19
CA ALA A 250 -12.06 5.86 -8.56
C ALA A 250 -11.59 7.17 -9.23
N ARG A 251 -12.26 8.29 -8.92
CA ARG A 251 -11.87 9.63 -9.40
C ARG A 251 -10.43 9.97 -9.04
N VAL A 252 -9.96 9.62 -7.84
CA VAL A 252 -8.57 9.88 -7.43
C VAL A 252 -7.61 9.10 -8.32
N GLY A 253 -7.96 7.86 -8.66
CA GLY A 253 -7.21 7.02 -9.59
C GLY A 253 -7.07 7.69 -10.96
N THR A 254 -8.19 8.11 -11.55
CA THR A 254 -8.20 8.84 -12.84
C THR A 254 -7.31 10.09 -12.76
N GLU A 255 -7.45 10.88 -11.70
CA GLU A 255 -6.71 12.13 -11.52
C GLU A 255 -5.21 11.94 -11.23
N ILE A 256 -4.76 10.75 -10.81
CA ILE A 256 -3.30 10.46 -10.71
C ILE A 256 -2.75 9.75 -11.94
N GLY A 257 -3.59 9.36 -12.90
CA GLY A 257 -3.18 8.75 -14.18
C GLY A 257 -3.47 7.24 -14.30
N VAL A 258 -4.27 6.66 -13.42
CA VAL A 258 -4.79 5.29 -13.60
C VAL A 258 -5.77 5.30 -14.78
N LEU A 259 -5.57 4.42 -15.76
CA LEU A 259 -6.36 4.42 -17.01
C LEU A 259 -7.79 3.91 -16.82
N ASP A 260 -7.98 2.88 -16.00
CA ASP A 260 -9.28 2.26 -15.73
C ASP A 260 -9.35 1.89 -14.24
N PRO A 261 -9.53 2.88 -13.34
CA PRO A 261 -9.62 2.60 -11.91
C PRO A 261 -10.91 1.83 -11.61
N PRO A 262 -10.87 0.84 -10.71
CA PRO A 262 -12.05 0.06 -10.36
C PRO A 262 -13.12 0.96 -9.74
N THR A 263 -14.38 0.68 -10.06
CA THR A 263 -15.55 1.45 -9.58
C THR A 263 -16.41 0.68 -8.57
N ASP A 264 -16.03 -0.55 -8.23
CA ASP A 264 -16.68 -1.38 -7.22
C ASP A 264 -15.66 -2.31 -6.53
N TRP A 265 -16.08 -2.96 -5.44
CA TRP A 265 -15.18 -3.81 -4.66
C TRP A 265 -14.67 -5.02 -5.47
N LYS A 266 -15.52 -5.56 -6.34
CA LYS A 266 -15.18 -6.72 -7.16
C LYS A 266 -14.05 -6.38 -8.14
N GLY A 267 -14.19 -5.30 -8.90
CA GLY A 267 -13.18 -4.80 -9.84
C GLY A 267 -11.86 -4.47 -9.14
N LEU A 268 -11.92 -3.94 -7.91
CA LEU A 268 -10.73 -3.70 -7.10
C LEU A 268 -9.99 -4.99 -6.75
N MET A 269 -10.72 -6.04 -6.36
CA MET A 269 -10.11 -7.34 -6.06
C MET A 269 -9.60 -8.06 -7.31
N GLU A 270 -10.30 -7.95 -8.44
CA GLU A 270 -9.81 -8.42 -9.74
C GLU A 270 -8.53 -7.69 -10.15
N GLY A 271 -8.44 -6.38 -9.82
CA GLY A 271 -7.23 -5.59 -9.96
C GLY A 271 -6.05 -6.13 -9.16
N ILE A 272 -6.26 -6.50 -7.89
CA ILE A 272 -5.21 -7.14 -7.07
C ILE A 272 -4.76 -8.48 -7.68
N GLU A 273 -5.71 -9.30 -8.12
CA GLU A 273 -5.43 -10.61 -8.70
C GLU A 273 -4.67 -10.50 -10.03
N ARG A 274 -4.97 -9.49 -10.86
CA ARG A 274 -4.24 -9.18 -12.10
C ARG A 274 -2.76 -8.92 -11.84
N HIS A 275 -2.44 -8.24 -10.74
CA HIS A 275 -1.07 -7.91 -10.35
C HIS A 275 -0.32 -9.08 -9.73
N ARG A 276 -1.03 -10.10 -9.21
CA ARG A 276 -0.45 -11.23 -8.45
C ARG A 276 0.77 -11.89 -9.11
N PRO A 277 0.83 -12.15 -10.43
CA PRO A 277 2.01 -12.75 -11.07
C PRO A 277 3.29 -11.90 -10.98
N ASN A 278 3.16 -10.60 -10.73
CA ASN A 278 4.27 -9.65 -10.60
C ASN A 278 4.67 -9.37 -9.15
N LEU A 279 3.95 -9.94 -8.18
CA LEU A 279 4.19 -9.74 -6.75
C LEU A 279 5.26 -10.69 -6.22
N ALA A 280 6.16 -10.18 -5.38
CA ALA A 280 7.20 -10.96 -4.72
C ALA A 280 7.66 -10.30 -3.42
N ILE A 281 8.12 -11.11 -2.47
CA ILE A 281 8.98 -10.60 -1.39
C ILE A 281 10.40 -10.38 -1.96
N ALA A 282 10.59 -9.25 -2.62
CA ALA A 282 11.91 -8.81 -3.10
C ALA A 282 12.72 -8.13 -2.00
N GLN A 283 14.00 -7.82 -2.26
CA GLN A 283 14.92 -7.24 -1.28
C GLN A 283 14.36 -6.00 -0.55
N TYR A 284 13.69 -5.10 -1.28
CA TYR A 284 13.11 -3.88 -0.72
C TYR A 284 11.83 -4.14 0.06
N ALA A 285 11.01 -5.12 -0.35
CA ALA A 285 9.85 -5.56 0.39
C ALA A 285 10.27 -6.11 1.77
N SER A 286 11.29 -6.99 1.80
CA SER A 286 11.86 -7.53 3.03
C SER A 286 12.36 -6.44 3.98
N ALA A 287 13.07 -5.43 3.46
CA ALA A 287 13.56 -4.32 4.26
C ALA A 287 12.41 -3.47 4.85
N GLY A 288 11.40 -3.17 4.04
CA GLY A 288 10.20 -2.45 4.48
C GLY A 288 9.41 -3.23 5.55
N LEU A 289 9.23 -4.53 5.37
CA LEU A 289 8.57 -5.40 6.35
C LEU A 289 9.35 -5.48 7.67
N ALA A 290 10.68 -5.67 7.60
CA ALA A 290 11.52 -5.70 8.80
C ALA A 290 11.39 -4.39 9.61
N PHE A 291 11.34 -3.26 8.91
CA PHE A 291 11.09 -1.96 9.52
C PHE A 291 9.71 -1.89 10.20
N LEU A 292 8.65 -2.39 9.56
CA LEU A 292 7.31 -2.39 10.17
C LEU A 292 7.14 -3.38 11.32
N VAL A 293 7.83 -4.53 11.30
CA VAL A 293 7.70 -5.52 12.39
C VAL A 293 8.20 -4.96 13.71
N ARG A 294 9.28 -4.17 13.68
CA ARG A 294 9.81 -3.46 14.84
C ARG A 294 10.42 -2.11 14.40
N PRO A 295 9.63 -1.03 14.37
CA PRO A 295 10.13 0.25 13.91
C PRO A 295 11.24 0.77 14.81
N PRO A 296 12.43 1.10 14.27
CA PRO A 296 13.58 1.48 15.06
C PRO A 296 13.44 2.85 15.71
N PHE A 297 12.56 3.71 15.19
CA PHE A 297 12.29 5.03 15.74
C PHE A 297 11.32 5.02 16.94
N LEU A 298 10.66 3.90 17.21
CA LEU A 298 9.74 3.78 18.34
C LEU A 298 10.48 3.31 19.60
N PRO A 299 10.32 4.02 20.74
CA PRO A 299 10.88 3.57 22.01
C PRO A 299 10.25 2.24 22.43
N ASP A 300 10.97 1.43 23.22
CA ASP A 300 10.50 0.10 23.61
C ASP A 300 9.13 0.09 24.30
N LEU A 301 8.80 1.16 25.05
CA LEU A 301 7.50 1.33 25.70
C LEU A 301 6.34 1.47 24.70
N ALA A 302 6.59 1.99 23.48
CA ALA A 302 5.58 2.13 22.43
C ALA A 302 5.39 0.85 21.59
N GLN A 303 6.30 -0.12 21.69
CA GLN A 303 6.28 -1.34 20.89
C GLN A 303 5.02 -2.22 21.09
N PRO A 304 4.44 -2.38 22.30
CA PRO A 304 3.18 -3.11 22.47
C PRO A 304 2.02 -2.47 21.71
N VAL A 305 1.94 -1.13 21.71
CA VAL A 305 0.92 -0.37 21.01
C VAL A 305 1.09 -0.54 19.50
N TRP A 306 2.32 -0.42 19.01
CA TRP A 306 2.63 -0.68 17.60
C TRP A 306 2.29 -2.11 17.17
N ARG A 307 2.61 -3.13 17.98
CA ARG A 307 2.25 -4.53 17.69
C ARG A 307 0.74 -4.71 17.55
N ALA A 308 -0.07 -4.01 18.35
CA ALA A 308 -1.53 -4.06 18.20
C ALA A 308 -1.99 -3.46 16.86
N LEU A 309 -1.39 -2.35 16.42
CA LEU A 309 -1.66 -1.78 15.08
C LEU A 309 -1.19 -2.74 13.96
N TRP A 310 -0.03 -3.37 14.12
CA TRP A 310 0.52 -4.35 13.19
C TRP A 310 -0.39 -5.56 13.00
N HIS A 311 -0.91 -6.15 14.09
CA HIS A 311 -1.91 -7.23 13.98
C HIS A 311 -3.18 -6.76 13.26
N GLY A 312 -3.63 -5.53 13.52
CA GLY A 312 -4.72 -4.93 12.78
C GLY A 312 -4.44 -4.85 11.28
N ALA A 313 -3.23 -4.43 10.91
CA ALA A 313 -2.82 -4.29 9.52
C ALA A 313 -2.79 -5.65 8.80
N ILE A 314 -2.24 -6.69 9.44
CA ILE A 314 -2.24 -8.06 8.90
C ILE A 314 -3.66 -8.55 8.60
N ALA A 315 -4.63 -8.26 9.48
CA ALA A 315 -6.03 -8.64 9.28
C ALA A 315 -6.71 -7.88 8.12
N CYS A 316 -6.11 -6.79 7.65
CA CYS A 316 -6.60 -5.98 6.53
C CYS A 316 -5.94 -6.33 5.19
N LEU A 317 -5.09 -7.36 5.16
CA LEU A 317 -4.48 -7.85 3.92
C LEU A 317 -5.39 -8.90 3.23
N PRO A 318 -5.51 -8.86 1.89
CA PRO A 318 -6.10 -9.95 1.13
C PRO A 318 -5.42 -11.29 1.48
N PRO A 319 -6.15 -12.42 1.53
CA PRO A 319 -5.58 -13.72 1.84
C PRO A 319 -4.37 -14.08 0.97
N SER A 320 -4.45 -13.82 -0.34
CA SER A 320 -3.35 -14.05 -1.28
C SER A 320 -2.08 -13.28 -0.93
N ALA A 321 -2.22 -12.00 -0.56
CA ALA A 321 -1.09 -11.18 -0.15
C ALA A 321 -0.50 -11.65 1.18
N ARG A 322 -1.35 -12.02 2.14
CA ARG A 322 -0.91 -12.49 3.46
C ARG A 322 -0.17 -13.83 3.37
N ASP A 323 -0.62 -14.72 2.48
CA ASP A 323 0.05 -15.99 2.16
C ASP A 323 1.40 -15.74 1.47
N LEU A 324 1.45 -14.84 0.48
CA LEU A 324 2.70 -14.43 -0.18
C LEU A 324 3.72 -13.85 0.80
N LEU A 325 3.25 -13.10 1.81
CA LEU A 325 4.06 -12.47 2.85
C LEU A 325 4.44 -13.42 4.01
N CYS A 326 3.91 -14.65 4.01
CA CYS A 326 4.06 -15.61 5.12
C CYS A 326 3.65 -15.03 6.49
N LEU A 327 2.62 -14.15 6.52
CA LEU A 327 2.17 -13.50 7.75
C LEU A 327 1.09 -14.34 8.45
N PRO A 328 1.22 -14.60 9.77
CA PRO A 328 0.24 -15.39 10.50
C PRO A 328 -1.07 -14.62 10.66
N THR A 329 -2.20 -15.33 10.57
CA THR A 329 -3.52 -14.75 10.87
C THR A 329 -3.58 -14.34 12.35
N PRO A 330 -3.94 -13.07 12.66
CA PRO A 330 -4.06 -12.62 14.04
C PRO A 330 -5.15 -13.35 14.82
N THR A 331 -4.93 -13.55 16.12
CA THR A 331 -5.91 -14.18 17.02
C THR A 331 -7.05 -13.20 17.38
N PRO A 332 -8.23 -13.71 17.81
CA PRO A 332 -9.31 -12.85 18.30
C PRO A 332 -8.89 -11.89 19.42
N GLN A 333 -7.98 -12.31 20.30
CA GLN A 333 -7.46 -11.47 21.40
C GLN A 333 -6.59 -10.33 20.87
N GLN A 334 -5.74 -10.60 19.87
CA GLN A 334 -4.93 -9.55 19.23
C GLN A 334 -5.82 -8.50 18.56
N LEU A 335 -6.88 -8.94 17.85
CA LEU A 335 -7.84 -8.06 17.18
C LEU A 335 -8.69 -7.26 18.18
N ALA A 336 -9.07 -7.86 19.31
CA ALA A 336 -9.73 -7.16 20.40
C ALA A 336 -8.82 -6.06 21.00
N ALA A 337 -7.53 -6.36 21.21
CA ALA A 337 -6.56 -5.38 21.68
C ALA A 337 -6.39 -4.20 20.70
N THR A 338 -6.29 -4.47 19.40
CA THR A 338 -6.29 -3.45 18.35
C THR A 338 -7.52 -2.54 18.44
N ARG A 339 -8.71 -3.12 18.62
CA ARG A 339 -9.96 -2.37 18.73
C ARG A 339 -10.01 -1.50 19.98
N VAL A 340 -9.58 -2.01 21.13
CA VAL A 340 -9.49 -1.23 22.37
C VAL A 340 -8.54 -0.05 22.18
N LEU A 341 -7.38 -0.27 21.56
CA LEU A 341 -6.42 0.79 21.23
C LEU A 341 -7.05 1.88 20.35
N LEU A 342 -7.76 1.50 19.28
CA LEU A 342 -8.40 2.49 18.41
C LEU A 342 -9.49 3.29 19.12
N ARG A 343 -10.27 2.68 20.02
CA ARG A 343 -11.25 3.42 20.85
C ARG A 343 -10.58 4.41 21.78
N ILE A 344 -9.43 4.05 22.34
CA ILE A 344 -8.62 4.96 23.15
C ILE A 344 -8.12 6.13 22.31
N LEU A 345 -7.63 5.88 21.09
CA LEU A 345 -7.16 6.92 20.16
C LEU A 345 -8.28 7.85 19.66
N GLN A 346 -9.53 7.40 19.65
CA GLN A 346 -10.68 8.23 19.31
C GLN A 346 -11.02 9.26 20.38
N ALA A 347 -10.71 9.00 21.65
CA ALA A 347 -10.96 9.93 22.75
C ALA A 347 -9.70 10.74 23.07
N PRO A 348 -9.71 12.07 23.22
CA PRO A 348 -10.42 13.14 22.51
C PRO A 348 -9.55 13.63 21.32
N GLY A 349 -9.31 12.75 20.35
CA GLY A 349 -8.56 13.12 19.14
C GLY A 349 -9.39 14.12 18.33
N GLY A 350 -8.97 15.38 18.31
CA GLY A 350 -9.69 16.45 17.63
C GLY A 350 -9.96 16.13 16.16
N THR A 351 -11.02 16.70 15.62
CA THR A 351 -11.36 16.64 14.19
C THR A 351 -10.12 16.96 13.34
N PRO A 352 -9.79 16.15 12.31
CA PRO A 352 -8.63 16.41 11.45
C PRO A 352 -8.63 17.85 10.93
N PRO A 353 -7.49 18.57 10.93
CA PRO A 353 -7.44 19.98 10.53
C PRO A 353 -8.03 20.26 9.14
N ARG A 354 -7.80 19.37 8.17
CA ARG A 354 -8.39 19.49 6.82
C ARG A 354 -9.91 19.30 6.82
N LEU A 355 -10.46 18.45 7.69
CA LEU A 355 -11.91 18.34 7.85
C LEU A 355 -12.51 19.60 8.49
N LEU A 356 -11.84 20.18 9.49
CA LEU A 356 -12.27 21.47 10.06
C LEU A 356 -12.25 22.59 9.01
N ALA A 357 -11.19 22.67 8.21
CA ALA A 357 -11.10 23.59 7.09
C ALA A 357 -12.23 23.36 6.07
N ALA A 358 -12.53 22.10 5.74
CA ALA A 358 -13.63 21.76 4.83
C ALA A 358 -15.00 22.17 5.38
N ARG A 359 -15.25 21.96 6.68
CA ARG A 359 -16.49 22.42 7.33
C ARG A 359 -16.61 23.94 7.31
N LYS A 360 -15.52 24.66 7.58
CA LYS A 360 -15.47 26.12 7.49
C LYS A 360 -15.74 26.60 6.07
N ARG A 361 -15.10 25.98 5.07
CA ARG A 361 -15.31 26.26 3.63
C ARG A 361 -16.78 26.11 3.23
N LEU A 362 -17.48 25.14 3.82
CA LEU A 362 -18.89 24.84 3.55
C LEU A 362 -19.90 25.56 4.47
N GLY A 363 -19.44 26.33 5.46
CA GLY A 363 -20.32 26.95 6.44
C GLY A 363 -21.05 25.96 7.36
N ILE A 364 -20.50 24.74 7.53
CA ILE A 364 -21.04 23.71 8.42
C ILE A 364 -20.48 23.94 9.83
N SER A 365 -21.35 24.00 10.84
CA SER A 365 -20.94 24.12 12.24
C SER A 365 -20.09 22.92 12.69
N ALA A 366 -19.07 23.19 13.51
CA ALA A 366 -18.08 22.21 13.97
C ALA A 366 -18.67 21.10 14.84
#